data_AF-A0A7C8LSN7-F1
#
_entry.id   AF-A0A7C8LSN7-F1
#
_cell.length_a   1.000
_cell.length_b   1.000
_cell.length_c   1.000
_cell.angle_alpha   90.00
_cell.angle_beta   90.00
_cell.angle_gamma   90.00
#
_symmetry.space_group_name_H-M   'P 1'
#
loop_
_entity.id
_entity.type
_entity.pdbx_description
1 polymer ?
#
loop_
_entity_poly.entity_id
_entity_poly.type
_entity_poly.pdbx_seq_one_letter_code
_entity_poly.pdbx_strand_id
1 'polypeptide(L)'
;MTKEEIQNQIAQTVETVKKTNPMVGSITNMVTINLVANAQLAVGGSAAMVYLPEEGEVLAKSGQAMYINVGTLLPIHEETLPYVAKTLRDTFRYNFLMNFIKQVQQI
;
A
#
# COMPACT_ATOMS: atom_id res chain seq x y z
N MET A 1 -21.49 16.24 1.78
CA MET A 1 -20.60 16.53 0.65
C MET A 1 -21.43 16.71 -0.61
N THR A 2 -21.19 17.77 -1.37
CA THR A 2 -21.84 18.02 -2.66
C THR A 2 -21.16 17.21 -3.77
N LYS A 3 -21.81 17.09 -4.93
CA LYS A 3 -21.22 16.47 -6.12
C LYS A 3 -19.90 17.15 -6.52
N GLU A 4 -19.87 18.48 -6.47
CA GLU A 4 -18.71 19.30 -6.84
C GLU A 4 -17.53 19.04 -5.89
N GLU A 5 -17.79 18.94 -4.58
CA GLU A 5 -16.77 18.61 -3.58
C GLU A 5 -16.13 17.23 -3.85
N ILE A 6 -16.93 16.22 -4.20
CA ILE A 6 -16.42 14.87 -4.55
C ILE A 6 -15.54 14.94 -5.80
N GLN A 7 -15.99 15.65 -6.84
CA GLN A 7 -15.23 15.78 -8.09
C GLN A 7 -13.86 16.46 -7.86
N ASN A 8 -13.84 17.50 -7.03
CA ASN A 8 -12.60 18.20 -6.66
C ASN A 8 -11.65 17.29 -5.85
N GLN A 9 -12.18 16.51 -4.90
CA GLN A 9 -11.37 15.55 -4.14
C GLN A 9 -10.78 14.44 -5.02
N ILE A 10 -11.54 13.94 -5.99
CA ILE A 10 -11.04 12.95 -6.97
C ILE A 10 -9.90 13.55 -7.79
N ALA A 11 -10.09 14.76 -8.33
CA ALA A 11 -9.06 15.45 -9.11
C ALA A 11 -7.78 15.66 -8.30
N GLN A 12 -7.91 16.16 -7.07
CA GLN A 12 -6.79 16.35 -6.14
C GLN A 12 -6.08 15.03 -5.80
N THR A 13 -6.83 13.93 -5.64
CA THR A 13 -6.25 12.60 -5.40
C THR A 13 -5.41 12.15 -6.58
N VAL A 14 -5.92 12.28 -7.81
CA VAL A 14 -5.17 11.92 -9.02
C VAL A 14 -3.89 12.75 -9.17
N GLU A 15 -3.96 14.06 -8.94
CA GLU A 15 -2.78 14.93 -8.95
C GLU A 15 -1.76 14.51 -7.90
N THR A 16 -2.22 14.19 -6.69
CA THR A 16 -1.35 13.77 -5.58
C THR A 16 -0.64 12.46 -5.91
N VAL A 17 -1.34 11.46 -6.45
CA VAL A 17 -0.73 10.18 -6.84
C VAL A 17 0.33 10.41 -7.92
N LYS A 18 0.02 11.18 -8.97
CA LYS A 18 0.99 11.46 -10.05
C LYS A 18 2.22 12.21 -9.54
N LYS A 19 2.04 13.18 -8.63
CA LYS A 19 3.12 13.98 -8.07
C LYS A 19 4.01 13.18 -7.13
N THR A 20 3.42 12.30 -6.33
CA THR A 20 4.15 11.53 -5.31
C THR A 20 4.69 10.20 -5.83
N ASN A 21 4.16 9.69 -6.95
CA ASN A 21 4.48 8.38 -7.53
C ASN A 21 4.62 7.30 -6.44
N PRO A 22 3.53 6.98 -5.71
CA PRO A 22 3.63 6.07 -4.59
C PRO A 22 4.01 4.67 -5.06
N MET A 23 4.93 4.03 -4.33
CA MET A 23 5.25 2.61 -4.47
C MET A 23 4.23 1.79 -3.68
N VAL A 24 3.52 0.91 -4.39
CA VAL A 24 2.51 0.03 -3.80
C VAL A 24 2.90 -1.43 -4.04
N GLY A 25 3.21 -2.13 -2.94
CA GLY A 25 3.44 -3.57 -2.97
C GLY A 25 2.14 -4.35 -3.10
N SER A 26 2.14 -5.43 -3.87
CA SER A 26 0.96 -6.21 -4.22
C SER A 26 1.19 -7.69 -3.95
N ILE A 27 0.44 -8.27 -3.00
CA ILE A 27 0.23 -9.72 -2.91
C ILE A 27 -1.07 -10.03 -3.65
N THR A 28 -0.98 -10.66 -4.81
CA THR A 28 -2.15 -10.94 -5.65
C THR A 28 -2.05 -12.29 -6.34
N ASN A 29 -3.11 -12.70 -7.01
CA ASN A 29 -3.15 -13.96 -7.75
C ASN A 29 -2.66 -13.83 -9.20
N MET A 30 -2.32 -14.96 -9.80
CA MET A 30 -1.85 -15.01 -11.20
C MET A 30 -2.85 -14.50 -12.22
N VAL A 31 -4.15 -14.58 -11.92
CA VAL A 31 -5.22 -14.15 -12.83
C VAL A 31 -5.19 -12.63 -13.03
N THR A 32 -4.83 -11.89 -11.98
CA THR A 32 -4.99 -10.42 -11.95
C THR A 32 -3.67 -9.66 -11.91
N ILE A 33 -2.53 -10.33 -11.81
CA ILE A 33 -1.23 -9.68 -11.57
C ILE A 33 -0.89 -8.57 -12.57
N ASN A 34 -1.07 -8.82 -13.87
CA ASN A 34 -0.79 -7.82 -14.91
C ASN A 34 -1.80 -6.67 -14.88
N LEU A 35 -3.06 -6.96 -14.57
CA LEU A 35 -4.10 -5.93 -14.46
C LEU A 35 -3.80 -4.98 -13.30
N VAL A 36 -3.44 -5.54 -12.14
CA VAL A 36 -3.09 -4.75 -10.95
C VAL A 36 -1.84 -3.91 -11.20
N ALA A 37 -0.80 -4.50 -11.78
CA ALA A 37 0.43 -3.78 -12.12
C ALA A 37 0.16 -2.59 -13.06
N ASN A 38 -0.56 -2.83 -14.16
CA ASN A 38 -0.86 -1.79 -15.13
C ASN A 38 -1.82 -0.74 -14.59
N ALA A 39 -2.76 -1.10 -13.72
CA ALA A 39 -3.63 -0.13 -13.06
C ALA A 39 -2.82 0.82 -12.16
N GLN A 40 -1.89 0.29 -11.36
CA GLN A 40 -1.00 1.09 -10.51
C GLN A 40 -0.12 2.05 -11.35
N LEU A 41 0.44 1.56 -12.46
CA LEU A 41 1.23 2.39 -13.37
C LEU A 41 0.38 3.46 -14.08
N ALA A 42 -0.82 3.11 -14.56
CA ALA A 42 -1.70 4.00 -15.31
C ALA A 42 -2.16 5.20 -14.48
N VAL A 43 -2.35 5.03 -13.16
CA VAL A 43 -2.70 6.13 -12.26
C VAL A 43 -1.50 6.99 -11.83
N GLY A 44 -0.29 6.64 -12.26
CA GLY A 44 0.94 7.38 -11.99
C GLY A 44 1.71 6.93 -10.74
N GLY A 45 1.42 5.74 -10.21
CA GLY A 45 2.21 5.12 -9.15
C GLY A 45 3.29 4.18 -9.68
N SER A 46 3.92 3.46 -8.75
CA SER A 46 4.84 2.35 -9.03
C SER A 46 4.26 1.03 -8.52
N ALA A 47 4.54 -0.05 -9.27
CA ALA A 47 4.03 -1.38 -8.98
C ALA A 47 5.16 -2.30 -8.53
N ALA A 48 4.96 -3.02 -7.42
CA ALA A 48 5.86 -4.08 -6.96
C ALA A 48 5.05 -5.32 -6.58
N MET A 49 5.35 -6.47 -7.20
CA MET A 49 4.63 -7.73 -6.95
C MET A 49 5.42 -8.55 -5.93
N VAL A 50 4.77 -8.91 -4.82
CA VAL A 50 5.41 -9.51 -3.65
C VAL A 50 5.18 -11.01 -3.65
N TYR A 51 6.27 -11.76 -3.59
CA TYR A 51 6.24 -13.21 -3.45
C TYR A 51 6.86 -13.68 -2.14
N LEU A 52 7.96 -13.04 -1.73
CA LEU A 52 8.74 -13.45 -0.57
C LEU A 52 8.44 -12.57 0.67
N PRO A 53 8.53 -13.11 1.89
CA PRO A 53 8.27 -12.36 3.12
C PRO A 53 9.14 -11.09 3.25
N GLU A 54 10.41 -11.16 2.89
CA GLU A 54 11.39 -10.09 3.04
C GLU A 54 11.10 -8.92 2.08
N GLU A 55 10.71 -9.22 0.83
CA GLU A 55 10.27 -8.21 -0.13
C GLU A 55 9.05 -7.46 0.40
N GLY A 56 8.10 -8.21 0.94
CA GLY A 56 6.89 -7.67 1.54
C GLY A 56 7.16 -6.87 2.80
N GLU A 57 8.17 -7.23 3.59
CA GLU A 57 8.60 -6.47 4.77
C GLU A 57 9.08 -5.08 4.39
N VAL A 58 9.96 -5.01 3.39
CA VAL A 58 10.56 -3.76 2.90
C VAL A 58 9.46 -2.82 2.41
N LEU A 59 8.51 -3.35 1.64
CA LEU A 59 7.39 -2.58 1.09
C LEU A 59 6.36 -2.22 2.17
N ALA A 60 6.13 -3.07 3.16
CA ALA A 60 5.25 -2.75 4.29
C ALA A 60 5.81 -1.62 5.17
N LYS A 61 7.15 -1.55 5.31
CA LYS A 61 7.83 -0.53 6.12
C LYS A 61 8.05 0.80 5.37
N SER A 62 8.31 0.73 4.08
CA SER A 62 8.77 1.89 3.28
C SER A 62 7.78 2.34 2.20
N GLY A 63 6.88 1.46 1.79
CA GLY A 63 5.84 1.76 0.81
C GLY A 63 4.72 2.61 1.41
N GLN A 64 3.95 3.25 0.54
CA GLN A 64 2.85 4.12 0.95
C GLN A 64 1.54 3.34 1.17
N ALA A 65 1.42 2.18 0.53
CA ALA A 65 0.28 1.27 0.66
C ALA A 65 0.67 -0.17 0.28
N MET A 66 -0.17 -1.12 0.67
CA MET A 66 -0.13 -2.51 0.21
C MET A 66 -1.48 -2.92 -0.38
N TYR A 67 -1.47 -3.59 -1.53
CA TYR A 67 -2.62 -4.28 -2.12
C TYR A 67 -2.55 -5.76 -1.77
N ILE A 68 -3.62 -6.30 -1.17
CA ILE A 68 -3.70 -7.71 -0.80
C ILE A 68 -4.98 -8.30 -1.40
N ASN A 69 -4.83 -9.26 -2.29
CA ASN A 69 -5.92 -10.03 -2.88
C ASN A 69 -5.75 -11.51 -2.51
N VAL A 70 -6.64 -11.98 -1.64
CA VAL A 70 -6.64 -13.35 -1.11
C VAL A 70 -7.50 -14.32 -1.92
N GLY A 71 -7.78 -14.02 -3.19
CA GLY A 71 -8.49 -14.91 -4.10
C GLY A 71 -7.69 -16.18 -4.38
N THR A 72 -7.32 -16.43 -5.64
CA THR A 72 -6.52 -17.61 -6.01
C THR A 72 -5.04 -17.46 -5.58
N LEU A 73 -4.78 -17.38 -4.28
CA LEU A 73 -3.43 -17.29 -3.73
C LEU A 73 -2.63 -18.53 -4.11
N LEU A 74 -1.35 -18.31 -4.37
CA LEU A 74 -0.38 -19.37 -4.61
C LEU A 74 0.16 -19.90 -3.27
N PRO A 75 0.58 -21.18 -3.20
CA PRO A 75 1.20 -21.74 -2.00
C PRO A 75 2.40 -20.95 -1.49
N ILE A 76 3.17 -20.30 -2.38
CA ILE A 76 4.30 -19.42 -2.02
C ILE A 76 3.89 -18.25 -1.10
N HIS A 77 2.60 -17.89 -1.04
CA HIS A 77 2.11 -16.81 -0.19
C HIS A 77 1.70 -17.26 1.22
N GLU A 78 1.75 -18.56 1.52
CA GLU A 78 1.35 -19.11 2.82
C GLU A 78 2.12 -18.48 3.98
N GLU A 79 3.43 -18.29 3.82
CA GLU A 79 4.28 -17.63 4.81
C GLU A 79 4.32 -16.11 4.62
N THR A 80 4.36 -15.65 3.37
CA THR A 80 4.49 -14.23 3.02
C THR A 80 3.30 -13.40 3.51
N LEU A 81 2.07 -13.83 3.29
CA LEU A 81 0.89 -13.06 3.65
C LEU A 81 0.77 -12.78 5.16
N PRO A 82 0.84 -13.77 6.07
CA PRO A 82 0.76 -13.50 7.50
C PRO A 82 1.95 -12.67 7.99
N TYR A 83 3.15 -12.90 7.45
CA TYR A 83 4.34 -12.13 7.80
C TYR A 83 4.19 -10.64 7.45
N VAL A 84 3.76 -10.35 6.23
CA VAL A 84 3.52 -8.97 5.75
C VAL A 84 2.38 -8.31 6.52
N ALA A 85 1.28 -9.03 6.76
CA ALA A 85 0.16 -8.51 7.54
C ALA A 85 0.56 -8.13 8.98
N LYS A 86 1.42 -8.95 9.62
CA LYS A 86 2.01 -8.62 10.92
C LYS A 86 2.89 -7.38 10.83
N THR A 87 3.78 -7.30 9.84
CA THR A 87 4.69 -6.16 9.65
C THR A 87 3.93 -4.85 9.43
N LEU A 88 2.85 -4.87 8.65
CA LEU A 88 1.97 -3.71 8.43
C LEU A 88 1.35 -3.23 9.74
N ARG A 89 0.83 -4.16 10.55
CA ARG A 89 0.25 -3.83 11.86
C ARG A 89 1.28 -3.19 12.79
N ASP A 90 2.48 -3.77 12.86
CA ASP A 90 3.52 -3.31 13.76
C ASP A 90 4.07 -1.94 13.34
N THR A 91 4.26 -1.73 12.03
CA THR A 91 4.67 -0.44 11.45
C THR A 91 3.63 0.66 11.71
N PHE A 92 2.34 0.36 11.55
CA PHE A 92 1.27 1.32 11.84
C PHE A 92 1.26 1.74 13.31
N ARG A 93 1.40 0.78 14.24
CA ARG A 93 1.46 1.06 15.68
C ARG A 93 2.68 1.90 16.05
N TYR A 94 3.83 1.62 15.46
CA TYR A 94 5.06 2.41 15.67
C TYR A 94 4.88 3.86 15.20
N ASN A 95 4.37 4.06 13.98
CA ASN A 95 4.14 5.40 13.44
C ASN A 95 3.11 6.19 14.28
N PHE A 96 2.05 5.52 14.73
CA PHE A 96 1.07 6.12 15.64
C PHE A 96 1.72 6.57 16.96
N LEU A 97 2.49 5.69 17.61
CA LEU A 97 3.18 6.01 18.85
C LEU A 97 4.16 7.17 18.67
N MET A 98 4.94 7.18 17.58
CA MET A 98 5.90 8.25 17.31
C MET A 98 5.23 9.59 17.02
N ASN A 99 4.10 9.58 16.31
CA ASN A 99 3.31 10.80 16.09
C ASN A 99 2.70 11.32 17.40
N PHE A 100 2.22 10.42 18.26
CA PHE A 100 1.74 10.77 19.59
C PHE A 100 2.86 11.39 20.46
N ILE A 101 4.04 10.77 20.51
CA ILE A 101 5.19 11.29 21.26
C ILE A 101 5.58 12.69 20.74
N LYS A 102 5.66 12.87 19.41
CA LYS A 102 5.96 14.19 18.81
C LYS A 102 4.92 15.24 19.19
N GLN A 103 3.64 14.88 19.22
CA GLN A 103 2.56 15.79 19.60
C GLN A 103 2.64 16.18 21.08
N VAL A 104 3.01 15.26 21.96
CA VAL A 104 3.19 15.50 23.40
C VAL A 104 4.47 16.30 23.69
N GLN A 105 5.53 16.12 22.91
CA GLN A 105 6.80 16.85 23.05
C GLN A 105 6.80 18.25 22.40
N GLN A 106 5.77 18.59 21.62
CA GLN A 106 5.55 19.94 21.06
C GLN A 106 4.65 20.82 21.96
N ILE A 107 4.39 20.38 23.19
CA ILE A 107 3.79 21.15 24.30
C ILE A 107 4.91 21.40 25.32
#